data_AF-R5PCU4-F1
#
_entry.id   AF-R5PCU4-F1
#
_cell.length_a   1.000
_cell.length_b   1.000
_cell.length_c   1.000
_cell.angle_alpha   90.00
_cell.angle_beta   90.00
_cell.angle_gamma   90.00
#
_symmetry.space_group_name_H-M   'P 1'
#
loop_
_entity.id
_entity.type
_entity.pdbx_description
1 polymer ?
#
loop_
_entity_poly.entity_id
_entity_poly.type
_entity_poly.pdbx_seq_one_letter_code
_entity_poly.pdbx_strand_id
1 'polypeptide(L)'
;MFYRAYGGNFSEGLGKGIRTSFKRGSSLTRLIYINIGIFLIIKILGVVSILGGKGNILDNFLLENLGISADPEYLLFRPWTLFTYMFTHFGFLHLLFNMLWLYWFGSFFLNHFSQKELTGVYLFGGISGALLYMLAYNIFPGFDSAHSWAIGASASVMAIVFAVCFYLPQHRIYIFLIGPVKLIYLALFTAAIDILSIPSSNPGGHIAHLGGALFGYLFIIGVKHHCNPVKALSSLPEKVTQLFTRRKKVHLKYKKNVSEMNDREYNEYKKNRDARIDHILDKISRSGYESLTREEKEILFRSGK
;
A
#
# COMPACT_ATOMS: atom_id res chain seq x y z
N MET A 1 -26.10 -1.56 0.02
CA MET A 1 -25.50 -2.86 -0.41
C MET A 1 -24.12 -2.54 -0.98
N PHE A 2 -22.98 -2.84 -0.36
CA PHE A 2 -22.56 -4.07 0.31
C PHE A 2 -21.67 -3.77 1.55
N TYR A 3 -22.20 -3.95 2.76
CA TYR A 3 -21.37 -4.39 3.88
C TYR A 3 -21.16 -5.89 3.69
N ARG A 4 -20.17 -6.31 2.90
CA ARG A 4 -19.69 -7.69 3.05
C ARG A 4 -19.15 -7.79 4.47
N ALA A 5 -19.69 -8.74 5.23
CA ALA A 5 -19.39 -8.93 6.65
C ALA A 5 -17.89 -9.08 6.89
N TYR A 6 -17.22 -7.96 7.15
CA TYR A 6 -15.85 -7.88 7.66
C TYR A 6 -15.85 -7.82 9.20
N GLY A 7 -16.94 -8.25 9.83
CA GLY A 7 -17.00 -8.40 11.29
C GLY A 7 -16.06 -9.51 11.72
N GLY A 8 -15.12 -9.20 12.60
CA GLY A 8 -14.37 -10.24 13.29
C GLY A 8 -15.35 -11.08 14.11
N ASN A 9 -15.35 -12.40 13.93
CA ASN A 9 -16.02 -13.25 14.88
C ASN A 9 -15.15 -13.35 16.14
N PHE A 10 -15.55 -12.65 17.21
CA PHE A 10 -14.84 -12.64 18.49
C PHE A 10 -15.29 -13.77 19.43
N SER A 11 -16.21 -14.63 19.00
CA SER A 11 -16.75 -15.73 19.82
C SER A 11 -15.69 -16.76 20.23
N GLU A 12 -14.63 -16.92 19.44
CA GLU A 12 -13.51 -17.84 19.75
C GLU A 12 -12.37 -17.19 20.54
N GLY A 13 -12.57 -15.98 21.07
CA GLY A 13 -11.59 -15.24 21.86
C GLY A 13 -10.95 -14.06 21.12
N LEU A 14 -10.49 -13.07 21.90
CA LEU A 14 -10.03 -11.77 21.40
C LEU A 14 -8.89 -11.89 20.38
N GLY A 15 -7.88 -12.73 20.68
CA GLY A 15 -6.72 -12.93 19.79
C GLY A 15 -7.09 -13.54 18.44
N LYS A 16 -7.97 -14.56 18.43
CA LYS A 16 -8.48 -15.15 17.19
C LYS A 16 -9.36 -14.18 16.42
N GLY A 17 -10.19 -13.41 17.12
CA GLY A 17 -11.04 -12.38 16.52
C GLY A 17 -10.24 -11.29 15.81
N ILE A 18 -9.22 -10.73 16.47
CA ILE A 18 -8.32 -9.73 15.87
C ILE A 18 -7.58 -10.32 14.66
N ARG A 19 -7.00 -11.52 14.78
CA ARG A 19 -6.29 -12.18 13.68
C ARG A 19 -7.19 -12.42 12.47
N THR A 20 -8.43 -12.84 12.70
CA THR A 20 -9.41 -13.09 11.65
C THR A 20 -9.86 -11.79 10.99
N SER A 21 -10.14 -10.75 11.80
CA SER A 21 -10.49 -9.41 11.34
C SER A 21 -9.37 -8.79 10.50
N PHE A 22 -8.09 -8.95 10.89
CA PHE A 22 -6.96 -8.45 10.10
C PHE A 22 -6.79 -9.19 8.77
N LYS A 23 -6.87 -10.53 8.79
CA LYS A 23 -6.70 -11.37 7.60
C LYS A 23 -7.82 -11.14 6.59
N ARG A 24 -9.06 -11.16 7.06
CA ARG A 24 -10.27 -11.07 6.21
C ARG A 24 -10.71 -9.63 5.97
N GLY A 25 -10.32 -8.68 6.80
CA GLY A 25 -10.71 -7.27 6.71
C GLY A 25 -10.10 -6.53 5.52
N SER A 26 -10.60 -5.31 5.31
CA SER A 26 -10.16 -4.44 4.22
C SER A 26 -8.79 -3.82 4.50
N SER A 27 -8.18 -3.21 3.48
CA SER A 27 -6.96 -2.40 3.67
C SER A 27 -7.15 -1.30 4.72
N LEU A 28 -8.36 -0.74 4.86
CA LEU A 28 -8.71 0.20 5.92
C LEU A 28 -8.50 -0.40 7.31
N THR A 29 -9.08 -1.58 7.58
CA THR A 29 -8.92 -2.27 8.86
C THR A 29 -7.46 -2.55 9.17
N ARG A 30 -6.69 -2.95 8.15
CA ARG A 30 -5.26 -3.23 8.31
C ARG A 30 -4.47 -1.98 8.65
N LEU A 31 -4.72 -0.86 7.96
CA LEU A 31 -4.06 0.42 8.27
C LEU A 31 -4.36 0.89 9.69
N ILE A 32 -5.61 0.75 10.16
CA ILE A 32 -5.99 1.08 11.53
C ILE A 32 -5.24 0.20 12.53
N TYR A 33 -5.22 -1.12 12.33
CA TYR A 33 -4.53 -2.03 13.24
C TYR A 33 -3.01 -1.85 13.24
N ILE A 34 -2.40 -1.51 12.10
CA ILE A 34 -0.97 -1.20 12.01
C ILE A 34 -0.64 0.03 12.86
N ASN A 35 -1.40 1.12 12.71
CA ASN A 35 -1.20 2.34 13.50
C ASN A 35 -1.38 2.10 15.00
N ILE A 36 -2.46 1.39 15.38
CA ILE A 36 -2.71 1.04 16.78
C ILE A 36 -1.61 0.13 17.32
N GLY A 37 -1.21 -0.89 16.55
CA GLY A 37 -0.16 -1.84 16.95
C GLY A 37 1.18 -1.16 17.17
N ILE A 38 1.61 -0.30 16.24
CA ILE A 38 2.85 0.49 16.38
C ILE A 38 2.79 1.39 17.61
N PHE A 39 1.67 2.10 17.82
CA PHE A 39 1.51 2.94 19.00
C PHE A 39 1.61 2.14 20.31
N LEU A 40 0.94 0.99 20.39
CA LEU A 40 0.99 0.14 21.58
C LEU A 40 2.40 -0.40 21.83
N ILE A 41 3.10 -0.85 20.79
CA ILE A 41 4.50 -1.32 20.91
C ILE A 41 5.37 -0.19 21.46
N ILE A 42 5.27 1.02 20.90
CA ILE A 42 6.04 2.19 21.37
C ILE A 42 5.73 2.51 22.83
N LYS A 43 4.46 2.52 23.23
CA LYS A 43 4.09 2.81 24.63
C LYS A 43 4.55 1.73 25.60
N ILE A 44 4.49 0.45 25.22
CA ILE A 44 5.02 -0.65 26.04
C ILE A 44 6.54 -0.51 26.20
N LEU A 45 7.28 -0.25 25.11
CA LEU A 45 8.71 -0.04 25.18
C LEU A 45 9.06 1.17 26.06
N GLY A 46 8.28 2.25 25.98
CA GLY A 46 8.43 3.43 26.85
C GLY A 46 8.27 3.08 28.33
N VAL A 47 7.24 2.30 28.68
CA VAL A 47 7.05 1.81 30.05
C VAL A 47 8.24 0.96 30.51
N VAL A 48 8.72 0.03 29.68
CA VAL A 48 9.90 -0.80 30.01
C VAL A 48 11.15 0.06 30.20
N SER A 49 11.35 1.08 29.36
CA SER A 49 12.48 2.01 29.46
C SER A 49 12.47 2.79 30.79
N ILE A 50 11.30 3.31 31.19
CA ILE A 50 11.12 4.03 32.44
C ILE A 50 11.37 3.11 33.64
N LEU A 51 10.77 1.91 33.64
CA LEU A 51 10.97 0.92 34.72
C LEU A 51 12.42 0.43 34.81
N GLY A 52 13.14 0.39 33.69
CA GLY A 52 14.56 0.05 33.62
C GLY A 52 15.52 1.21 33.96
N GLY A 53 15.02 2.36 34.42
CA GLY A 53 15.84 3.50 34.83
C GLY A 53 16.44 4.31 33.66
N LYS A 54 16.02 4.07 32.42
CA LYS A 54 16.54 4.75 31.21
C LYS A 54 15.75 6.01 30.84
N GLY A 55 14.77 6.43 31.65
CA GLY A 55 13.99 7.65 31.44
C GLY A 55 13.41 7.77 30.01
N ASN A 56 13.35 9.01 29.51
CA ASN A 56 12.81 9.35 28.19
C ASN A 56 13.80 9.17 27.03
N ILE A 57 14.93 8.48 27.23
CA ILE A 57 15.92 8.24 26.16
C ILE A 57 15.28 7.56 24.94
N LEU A 58 14.30 6.68 25.20
CA LEU A 58 13.58 6.00 24.13
C LEU A 58 12.76 6.96 23.26
N ASP A 59 12.15 8.00 23.82
CA ASP A 59 11.29 8.91 23.06
C ASP A 59 12.11 9.74 22.05
N ASN A 60 13.28 10.22 22.46
CA ASN A 60 14.21 10.92 21.56
C ASN A 60 14.71 9.98 20.45
N PHE A 61 15.12 8.77 20.82
CA PHE A 61 15.55 7.76 19.85
C PHE A 61 14.44 7.44 18.83
N LEU A 62 13.19 7.29 19.29
CA LEU A 62 12.06 7.00 18.41
C LEU A 62 11.74 8.20 17.50
N LEU A 63 11.80 9.43 18.00
CA LEU A 63 11.56 10.61 17.17
C LEU A 63 12.64 10.75 16.09
N GLU A 64 13.91 10.58 16.45
CA GLU A 64 15.04 10.68 15.51
C GLU A 64 15.07 9.58 14.45
N ASN A 65 14.57 8.38 14.78
CA ASN A 65 14.62 7.22 13.89
C ASN A 65 13.30 6.94 13.17
N LEU A 66 12.15 7.37 13.69
CA LEU A 66 10.84 7.12 13.08
C LEU A 66 10.15 8.38 12.58
N GLY A 67 10.47 9.56 13.13
CA GLY A 67 9.93 10.83 12.69
C GLY A 67 10.65 11.41 11.49
N ILE A 68 9.95 12.26 10.73
CA ILE A 68 10.52 12.96 9.60
C ILE A 68 11.04 14.34 10.06
N SER A 69 12.30 14.62 9.78
CA SER A 69 12.91 15.93 10.03
C SER A 69 12.67 16.88 8.85
N ALA A 70 12.59 18.19 9.12
CA ALA A 70 12.61 19.20 8.07
C ALA A 70 13.99 19.31 7.40
N ASP A 71 15.05 18.92 8.10
CA ASP A 71 16.41 18.92 7.58
C ASP A 71 16.59 17.81 6.51
N PRO A 72 16.94 18.18 5.26
CA PRO A 72 17.18 17.22 4.18
C PRO A 72 18.30 16.21 4.46
N GLU A 73 19.31 16.58 5.26
CA GLU A 73 20.43 15.69 5.57
C GLU A 73 19.95 14.46 6.36
N TYR A 74 19.03 14.64 7.30
CA TYR A 74 18.43 13.53 8.04
C TYR A 74 17.71 12.53 7.12
N LEU A 75 17.02 13.03 6.09
CA LEU A 75 16.33 12.16 5.14
C LEU A 75 17.34 11.33 4.30
N LEU A 76 18.50 11.89 3.97
CA LEU A 76 19.54 11.20 3.21
C LEU A 76 20.06 9.97 3.98
N PHE A 77 20.29 10.11 5.29
CA PHE A 77 20.80 9.03 6.14
C PHE A 77 19.71 8.11 6.70
N ARG A 78 18.47 8.60 6.78
CA ARG A 78 17.32 7.84 7.32
C ARG A 78 16.13 7.87 6.36
N PRO A 79 16.25 7.32 5.14
CA PRO A 79 15.21 7.43 4.11
C PRO A 79 13.89 6.76 4.49
N TRP A 80 13.91 5.80 5.42
CA TRP A 80 12.70 5.14 5.92
C TRP A 80 11.79 6.10 6.71
N THR A 81 12.33 7.21 7.25
CA THR A 81 11.55 8.22 7.99
C THR A 81 10.44 8.83 7.16
N LEU A 82 10.61 8.89 5.84
CA LEU A 82 9.58 9.31 4.88
C LEU A 82 8.32 8.43 4.95
N PHE A 83 8.45 7.17 5.41
CA PHE A 83 7.35 6.23 5.58
C PHE A 83 6.97 6.00 7.04
N THR A 84 7.93 5.86 7.96
CA THR A 84 7.64 5.48 9.35
C THR A 84 6.89 6.57 10.12
N TYR A 85 7.09 7.83 9.76
CA TYR A 85 6.51 8.95 10.49
C TYR A 85 4.97 8.92 10.43
N MET A 86 4.39 8.50 9.30
CA MET A 86 2.94 8.44 9.09
C MET A 86 2.24 7.28 9.83
N PHE A 87 2.98 6.50 10.61
CA PHE A 87 2.46 5.44 11.46
C PHE A 87 2.76 5.65 12.95
N THR A 88 3.51 6.69 13.29
CA THR A 88 3.99 6.96 14.65
C THR A 88 3.22 8.13 15.27
N HIS A 89 2.89 8.07 16.56
CA HIS A 89 2.03 9.08 17.21
C HIS A 89 2.53 9.47 18.61
N PHE A 90 2.49 10.77 18.93
CA PHE A 90 2.89 11.30 20.24
C PHE A 90 1.99 10.81 21.39
N GLY A 91 0.67 10.82 21.18
CA GLY A 91 -0.30 10.61 22.25
C GLY A 91 -1.57 9.88 21.80
N PHE A 92 -2.33 9.42 22.79
CA PHE A 92 -3.54 8.63 22.56
C PHE A 92 -4.61 9.41 21.79
N LEU A 93 -4.91 10.66 22.17
CA LEU A 93 -5.92 11.47 21.48
C LEU A 93 -5.54 11.74 20.01
N HIS A 94 -4.25 11.97 19.75
CA HIS A 94 -3.75 12.15 18.39
C HIS A 94 -3.98 10.89 17.54
N LEU A 95 -3.66 9.70 18.07
CA LEU A 95 -3.98 8.43 17.41
C LEU A 95 -5.48 8.25 17.23
N LEU A 96 -6.27 8.48 18.28
CA LEU A 96 -7.71 8.26 18.29
C LEU A 96 -8.40 9.03 17.18
N PHE A 97 -8.15 10.34 17.07
CA PHE A 97 -8.78 11.16 16.04
C PHE A 97 -8.31 10.81 14.63
N ASN A 98 -7.03 10.48 14.43
CA ASN A 98 -6.54 9.97 13.15
C ASN A 98 -7.28 8.70 12.74
N MET A 99 -7.43 7.73 13.65
CA MET A 99 -8.09 6.46 13.34
C MET A 99 -9.60 6.62 13.13
N LEU A 100 -10.24 7.55 13.84
CA LEU A 100 -11.66 7.85 13.69
C LEU A 100 -11.95 8.46 12.32
N TRP A 101 -11.17 9.48 11.93
CA TRP A 101 -11.26 10.09 10.61
C TRP A 101 -10.93 9.10 9.50
N LEU A 102 -9.85 8.31 9.68
CA LEU A 102 -9.49 7.25 8.75
C LEU A 102 -10.63 6.23 8.59
N TYR A 103 -11.26 5.81 9.68
CA TYR A 103 -12.38 4.87 9.65
C TYR A 103 -13.56 5.41 8.86
N TRP A 104 -14.04 6.62 9.17
CA TRP A 104 -15.19 7.21 8.51
C TRP A 104 -14.91 7.54 7.05
N PHE A 105 -13.87 8.32 6.77
CA PHE A 105 -13.54 8.74 5.40
C PHE A 105 -13.00 7.59 4.57
N GLY A 106 -12.24 6.67 5.16
CA GLY A 106 -11.82 5.44 4.49
C GLY A 106 -13.01 4.56 4.11
N SER A 107 -14.06 4.51 4.93
CA SER A 107 -15.30 3.78 4.58
C SER A 107 -16.03 4.45 3.41
N PHE A 108 -16.16 5.79 3.42
CA PHE A 108 -16.69 6.54 2.27
C PHE A 108 -15.87 6.30 0.99
N PHE A 109 -14.55 6.29 1.13
CA PHE A 109 -13.62 6.08 0.03
C PHE A 109 -13.81 4.68 -0.58
N LEU A 110 -13.88 3.63 0.25
CA LEU A 110 -14.04 2.24 -0.21
C LEU A 110 -15.40 1.95 -0.87
N ASN A 111 -16.41 2.81 -0.70
CA ASN A 111 -17.68 2.71 -1.43
C ASN A 111 -17.53 3.08 -2.92
N HIS A 112 -16.47 3.79 -3.30
CA HIS A 112 -16.28 4.34 -4.64
C HIS A 112 -14.96 3.91 -5.28
N PHE A 113 -13.97 3.56 -4.46
CA PHE A 113 -12.62 3.23 -4.87
C PHE A 113 -12.17 1.89 -4.28
N SER A 114 -11.16 1.31 -4.90
CA SER A 114 -10.59 0.02 -4.48
C SER A 114 -9.74 0.14 -3.21
N GLN A 115 -9.55 -1.01 -2.56
CA GLN A 115 -8.64 -1.14 -1.41
C GLN A 115 -7.19 -0.75 -1.74
N LYS A 116 -6.74 -1.01 -2.98
CA LYS A 116 -5.40 -0.61 -3.44
C LYS A 116 -5.27 0.91 -3.55
N GLU A 117 -6.31 1.57 -4.07
CA GLU A 117 -6.34 3.03 -4.14
C GLU A 117 -6.35 3.65 -2.74
N LEU A 118 -7.08 3.08 -1.77
CA LEU A 118 -7.06 3.56 -0.38
C LEU A 118 -5.65 3.52 0.19
N THR A 119 -4.96 2.38 0.07
CA THR A 119 -3.58 2.25 0.56
C THR A 119 -2.64 3.20 -0.18
N GLY A 120 -2.79 3.36 -1.49
CA GLY A 120 -1.97 4.28 -2.27
C GLY A 120 -2.19 5.73 -1.88
N VAL A 121 -3.43 6.17 -1.70
CA VAL A 121 -3.74 7.54 -1.24
C VAL A 121 -3.20 7.78 0.16
N TYR A 122 -3.30 6.81 1.06
CA TYR A 122 -2.70 6.91 2.39
C TYR A 122 -1.16 7.11 2.30
N LEU A 123 -0.46 6.25 1.56
CA LEU A 123 1.00 6.28 1.49
C LEU A 123 1.51 7.51 0.75
N PHE A 124 1.02 7.78 -0.46
CA PHE A 124 1.46 8.92 -1.26
C PHE A 124 0.98 10.25 -0.70
N GLY A 125 -0.18 10.28 -0.02
CA GLY A 125 -0.63 11.43 0.75
C GLY A 125 0.32 11.77 1.90
N GLY A 126 0.76 10.76 2.65
CA GLY A 126 1.79 10.94 3.66
C GLY A 126 3.12 11.41 3.06
N ILE A 127 3.60 10.80 1.97
CA ILE A 127 4.83 11.27 1.30
C ILE A 127 4.69 12.72 0.84
N SER A 128 3.58 13.08 0.20
CA SER A 128 3.29 14.46 -0.24
C SER A 128 3.26 15.44 0.92
N GLY A 129 2.67 15.05 2.07
CA GLY A 129 2.70 15.84 3.30
C GLY A 129 4.11 16.09 3.82
N ALA A 130 4.93 15.04 3.93
CA ALA A 130 6.31 15.15 4.36
C ALA A 130 7.14 16.04 3.42
N LEU A 131 6.99 15.85 2.10
CA LEU A 131 7.72 16.65 1.11
C LEU A 131 7.31 18.13 1.16
N LEU A 132 6.01 18.44 1.28
CA LEU A 132 5.57 19.84 1.38
C LEU A 132 6.03 20.49 2.69
N TYR A 133 5.99 19.75 3.79
CA TYR A 133 6.54 20.17 5.08
C TYR A 133 8.02 20.52 4.97
N MET A 134 8.84 19.60 4.46
CA MET A 134 10.28 19.83 4.28
C MET A 134 10.53 21.00 3.34
N LEU A 135 9.82 21.07 2.21
CA LEU A 135 9.97 22.15 1.24
C LEU A 135 9.69 23.51 1.87
N ALA A 136 8.60 23.64 2.63
CA ALA A 136 8.23 24.89 3.27
C ALA A 136 9.30 25.35 4.28
N TYR A 137 9.81 24.44 5.11
CA TYR A 137 10.84 24.74 6.11
C TYR A 137 12.20 25.10 5.51
N ASN A 138 12.46 24.72 4.26
CA ASN A 138 13.71 25.06 3.56
C ASN A 138 13.57 26.23 2.58
N ILE A 139 12.36 26.72 2.31
CA ILE A 139 12.10 27.87 1.43
C ILE A 139 11.77 29.13 2.22
N PHE A 140 10.95 29.02 3.27
CA PHE A 140 10.44 30.19 3.98
C PHE A 140 11.33 30.52 5.18
N PRO A 141 11.86 31.75 5.28
CA PRO A 141 12.78 32.15 6.35
C PRO A 141 12.14 32.21 7.75
N GLY A 142 10.81 32.12 7.83
CA GLY A 142 10.08 32.09 9.10
C GLY A 142 10.11 30.73 9.81
N PHE A 143 10.76 29.72 9.23
CA PHE A 143 10.86 28.38 9.81
C PHE A 143 12.32 27.99 10.05
N ASP A 144 12.56 27.30 11.18
CA ASP A 144 13.85 26.67 11.49
C ASP A 144 13.78 25.17 11.17
N SER A 145 14.54 24.73 10.17
CA SER A 145 14.61 23.34 9.75
C SER A 145 15.45 22.46 10.67
N ALA A 146 16.41 23.02 11.42
CA ALA A 146 17.41 22.24 12.16
C ALA A 146 16.83 21.43 13.33
N HIS A 147 15.70 21.86 13.89
CA HIS A 147 15.11 21.24 15.09
C HIS A 147 13.63 20.87 14.91
N SER A 148 13.16 20.77 13.66
CA SER A 148 11.75 20.51 13.38
C SER A 148 11.50 19.06 12.98
N TRP A 149 10.55 18.43 13.65
CA TRP A 149 10.17 17.02 13.45
C TRP A 149 8.66 16.88 13.30
N ALA A 150 8.22 15.96 12.45
CA ALA A 150 6.82 15.58 12.33
C ALA A 150 6.62 14.07 12.49
N ILE A 151 5.55 13.69 13.19
CA ILE A 151 5.02 12.34 13.26
C ILE A 151 3.50 12.37 13.26
N GLY A 152 2.86 11.36 12.69
CA GLY A 152 1.41 11.19 12.71
C GLY A 152 0.87 10.76 11.36
N ALA A 153 -0.19 9.96 11.40
CA ALA A 153 -0.94 9.56 10.21
C ALA A 153 -1.71 10.71 9.55
N SER A 154 -1.72 11.90 10.14
CA SER A 154 -2.67 12.96 9.80
C SER A 154 -2.54 13.45 8.35
N ALA A 155 -1.34 13.58 7.79
CA ALA A 155 -1.17 13.90 6.36
C ALA A 155 -1.81 12.84 5.45
N SER A 156 -1.59 11.55 5.75
CA SER A 156 -2.20 10.42 5.04
C SER A 156 -3.73 10.40 5.16
N VAL A 157 -4.25 10.73 6.34
CA VAL A 157 -5.69 10.81 6.61
C VAL A 157 -6.30 11.99 5.86
N MET A 158 -5.66 13.16 5.86
CA MET A 158 -6.11 14.35 5.14
C MET A 158 -6.16 14.13 3.64
N ALA A 159 -5.24 13.34 3.08
CA ALA A 159 -5.33 12.93 1.68
C ALA A 159 -6.61 12.13 1.36
N ILE A 160 -7.00 11.19 2.23
CA ILE A 160 -8.24 10.42 2.07
C ILE A 160 -9.46 11.32 2.25
N VAL A 161 -9.46 12.19 3.26
CA VAL A 161 -10.55 13.14 3.54
C VAL A 161 -10.78 14.04 2.33
N PHE A 162 -9.73 14.66 1.82
CA PHE A 162 -9.83 15.56 0.67
C PHE A 162 -10.26 14.80 -0.58
N ALA A 163 -9.73 13.59 -0.81
CA ALA A 163 -10.20 12.77 -1.91
C ALA A 163 -11.72 12.52 -1.83
N VAL A 164 -12.24 12.14 -0.66
CA VAL A 164 -13.68 11.93 -0.48
C VAL A 164 -14.48 13.22 -0.66
N CYS A 165 -14.04 14.34 -0.05
CA CYS A 165 -14.78 15.61 -0.11
C CYS A 165 -14.84 16.18 -1.53
N PHE A 166 -13.77 16.06 -2.32
CA PHE A 166 -13.74 16.51 -3.72
C PHE A 166 -14.43 15.54 -4.68
N TYR A 167 -14.54 14.26 -4.32
CA TYR A 167 -15.31 13.28 -5.08
C TYR A 167 -16.82 13.41 -4.84
N LEU A 168 -17.23 13.67 -3.60
CA LEU A 168 -18.63 13.76 -3.15
C LEU A 168 -18.98 15.16 -2.61
N PRO A 169 -18.78 16.25 -3.37
CA PRO A 169 -18.87 17.61 -2.82
C PRO A 169 -20.27 17.99 -2.33
N GLN A 170 -21.32 17.37 -2.87
CA GLN A 170 -22.71 17.63 -2.48
C GLN A 170 -23.26 16.65 -1.43
N HIS A 171 -22.51 15.58 -1.12
CA HIS A 171 -22.95 14.61 -0.11
C HIS A 171 -22.99 15.26 1.27
N ARG A 172 -24.06 15.01 2.03
CA ARG A 172 -24.28 15.64 3.33
C ARG A 172 -24.05 14.63 4.44
N ILE A 173 -23.28 15.03 5.44
CA ILE A 173 -23.16 14.31 6.71
C ILE A 173 -23.89 15.10 7.80
N TYR A 174 -24.48 14.38 8.75
CA TYR A 174 -25.06 15.02 9.93
C TYR A 174 -23.97 15.24 10.98
N ILE A 175 -23.73 16.51 11.31
CA ILE A 175 -22.85 16.88 12.41
C ILE A 175 -23.74 17.22 13.61
N PHE A 176 -23.41 16.63 14.76
CA PHE A 176 -24.11 16.90 16.02
C PHE A 176 -24.17 18.42 16.28
N LEU A 177 -25.35 18.94 16.65
CA LEU A 177 -25.67 20.36 16.88
C LEU A 177 -25.68 21.30 15.66
N ILE A 178 -25.04 20.95 14.54
CA ILE A 178 -25.01 21.81 13.33
C ILE A 178 -26.06 21.36 12.31
N GLY A 179 -26.35 20.06 12.23
CA GLY A 179 -27.26 19.48 11.24
C GLY A 179 -26.53 19.01 9.97
N PRO A 180 -27.22 18.95 8.82
CA PRO A 180 -26.66 18.39 7.60
C PRO A 180 -25.68 19.35 6.92
N VAL A 181 -24.40 18.96 6.84
CA VAL A 181 -23.32 19.74 6.24
C VAL A 181 -22.76 19.00 5.02
N LYS A 182 -22.57 19.73 3.90
CA LYS A 182 -21.93 19.16 2.70
C LYS A 182 -20.45 18.86 2.97
N LEU A 183 -19.96 17.73 2.47
CA LEU A 183 -18.56 17.32 2.65
C LEU A 183 -17.55 18.34 2.13
N ILE A 184 -17.88 19.07 1.06
CA ILE A 184 -16.97 20.12 0.56
C ILE A 184 -16.68 21.20 1.60
N TYR A 185 -17.63 21.54 2.46
CA TYR A 185 -17.41 22.53 3.51
C TYR A 185 -16.46 22.03 4.59
N LEU A 186 -16.41 20.72 4.83
CA LEU A 186 -15.41 20.16 5.74
C LEU A 186 -13.99 20.33 5.19
N ALA A 187 -13.78 20.06 3.90
CA ALA A 187 -12.48 20.28 3.26
C ALA A 187 -12.07 21.75 3.29
N LEU A 188 -12.98 22.67 2.96
CA LEU A 188 -12.71 24.11 3.00
C LEU A 188 -12.40 24.59 4.42
N PHE A 189 -13.19 24.17 5.41
CA PHE A 189 -13.00 24.55 6.80
C PHE A 189 -11.67 24.03 7.36
N THR A 190 -11.37 22.74 7.14
CA THR A 190 -10.11 22.16 7.61
C THR A 190 -8.89 22.77 6.94
N ALA A 191 -8.91 23.01 5.62
CA ALA A 191 -7.84 23.74 4.94
C ALA A 191 -7.66 25.17 5.49
N ALA A 192 -8.77 25.89 5.73
CA ALA A 192 -8.72 27.23 6.27
C ALA A 192 -8.10 27.25 7.68
N ILE A 193 -8.52 26.32 8.55
CA ILE A 193 -7.94 26.18 9.90
C ILE A 193 -6.45 25.84 9.82
N ASP A 194 -6.05 24.86 9.00
CA ASP A 194 -4.63 24.51 8.86
C ASP A 194 -3.79 25.71 8.39
N ILE A 195 -4.27 26.47 7.39
CA ILE A 195 -3.57 27.67 6.89
C ILE A 195 -3.46 28.74 7.98
N LEU A 196 -4.56 29.06 8.66
CA LEU A 196 -4.60 30.10 9.69
C LEU A 196 -3.80 29.70 10.94
N SER A 197 -3.61 28.41 11.18
CA SER A 197 -2.84 27.87 12.30
C SER A 197 -1.34 27.69 12.01
N ILE A 198 -0.86 27.96 10.79
CA ILE A 198 0.58 27.92 10.48
C ILE A 198 1.42 28.78 11.44
N PRO A 199 1.05 30.03 11.79
CA PRO A 199 1.81 30.84 12.74
C PRO A 199 1.71 30.38 14.20
N SER A 200 0.87 29.37 14.50
CA SER A 200 0.62 28.89 15.85
C SER A 200 1.55 27.73 16.23
N SER A 201 1.24 27.03 17.32
CA SER A 201 1.99 25.83 17.72
C SER A 201 1.87 24.73 16.65
N ASN A 202 2.98 24.08 16.30
CA ASN A 202 3.07 22.99 15.31
C ASN A 202 2.84 23.38 13.83
N PRO A 203 3.59 24.36 13.27
CA PRO A 203 3.50 24.73 11.85
C PRO A 203 3.71 23.54 10.91
N GLY A 204 4.69 22.68 11.23
CA GLY A 204 5.04 21.52 10.43
C GLY A 204 3.89 20.54 10.23
N GLY A 205 3.09 20.29 11.28
CA GLY A 205 1.89 19.47 11.18
C GLY A 205 0.85 20.06 10.23
N HIS A 206 0.54 21.35 10.35
CA HIS A 206 -0.43 22.03 9.48
C HIS A 206 0.01 22.02 8.02
N ILE A 207 1.29 22.26 7.73
CA ILE A 207 1.83 22.21 6.37
C ILE A 207 1.78 20.78 5.82
N ALA A 208 2.11 19.77 6.65
CA ALA A 208 2.00 18.37 6.24
C ALA A 208 0.55 17.98 5.91
N HIS A 209 -0.44 18.47 6.67
CA HIS A 209 -1.86 18.28 6.35
C HIS A 209 -2.22 18.86 4.98
N LEU A 210 -1.77 20.08 4.68
CA LEU A 210 -1.99 20.72 3.38
C LEU A 210 -1.34 19.92 2.24
N GLY A 211 -0.17 19.32 2.46
CA GLY A 211 0.49 18.47 1.47
C GLY A 211 -0.25 17.15 1.21
N GLY A 212 -0.83 16.55 2.26
CA GLY A 212 -1.73 15.42 2.14
C GLY A 212 -3.03 15.78 1.41
N ALA A 213 -3.66 16.88 1.82
CA ALA A 213 -4.86 17.45 1.21
C ALA A 213 -4.68 17.72 -0.30
N LEU A 214 -3.55 18.32 -0.68
CA LEU A 214 -3.17 18.55 -2.07
C LEU A 214 -3.11 17.23 -2.86
N PHE A 215 -2.46 16.20 -2.31
CA PHE A 215 -2.42 14.89 -2.96
C PHE A 215 -3.82 14.29 -3.13
N GLY A 216 -4.67 14.37 -2.10
CA GLY A 216 -6.05 13.91 -2.16
C GLY A 216 -6.85 14.58 -3.28
N TYR A 217 -6.69 15.89 -3.44
CA TYR A 217 -7.29 16.65 -4.54
C TYR A 217 -6.74 16.21 -5.91
N LEU A 218 -5.41 16.11 -6.06
CA LEU A 218 -4.75 15.68 -7.29
C LEU A 218 -5.14 14.25 -7.68
N PHE A 219 -5.33 13.35 -6.71
CA PHE A 219 -5.85 12.01 -6.94
C PHE A 219 -7.22 12.05 -7.63
N ILE A 220 -8.14 12.88 -7.13
CA ILE A 220 -9.48 13.01 -7.71
C ILE A 220 -9.46 13.66 -9.09
N ILE A 221 -8.63 14.68 -9.31
CA ILE A 221 -8.41 15.24 -10.65
C ILE A 221 -7.92 14.13 -11.59
N GLY A 222 -6.88 13.40 -11.19
CA GLY A 222 -6.29 12.34 -12.00
C GLY A 222 -7.31 11.26 -12.36
N VAL A 223 -8.13 10.82 -11.39
CA VAL A 223 -9.23 9.88 -11.66
C VAL A 223 -10.23 10.44 -12.67
N LYS A 224 -10.65 11.71 -12.53
CA LYS A 224 -11.61 12.36 -13.46
C LYS A 224 -11.05 12.46 -14.89
N HIS A 225 -9.75 12.61 -15.05
CA HIS A 225 -9.06 12.64 -16.35
C HIS A 225 -8.54 11.27 -16.81
N HIS A 226 -8.99 10.17 -16.20
CA HIS A 226 -8.53 8.80 -16.51
C HIS A 226 -7.02 8.53 -16.27
N CYS A 227 -6.33 9.43 -15.58
CA CYS A 227 -4.93 9.34 -15.18
C CYS A 227 -4.81 9.11 -13.67
N ASN A 228 -5.10 7.90 -13.20
CA ASN A 228 -5.07 7.58 -11.77
C ASN A 228 -3.61 7.65 -11.22
N PRO A 229 -3.29 8.61 -10.33
CA PRO A 229 -1.91 8.80 -9.86
C PRO A 229 -1.40 7.61 -9.06
N VAL A 230 -2.25 6.97 -8.25
CA VAL A 230 -1.87 5.77 -7.49
C VAL A 230 -1.46 4.65 -8.43
N LYS A 231 -2.21 4.42 -9.52
CA LYS A 231 -1.86 3.40 -10.52
C LYS A 231 -0.55 3.75 -11.22
N ALA A 232 -0.38 5.01 -11.63
CA ALA A 232 0.85 5.49 -12.26
C ALA A 232 2.08 5.25 -11.38
N LEU A 233 2.03 5.65 -10.11
CA LEU A 233 3.14 5.48 -9.17
C LEU A 233 3.37 4.02 -8.78
N SER A 234 2.31 3.23 -8.57
CA SER A 234 2.45 1.80 -8.24
C SER A 234 3.05 0.96 -9.38
N SER A 235 3.01 1.45 -10.62
CA SER A 235 3.65 0.80 -11.79
C SER A 235 5.15 1.11 -11.93
N LEU A 236 5.68 2.08 -11.18
CA LEU A 236 7.09 2.49 -11.28
C LEU A 236 8.07 1.37 -10.92
N PRO A 237 7.90 0.61 -9.82
CA PRO A 237 8.82 -0.49 -9.48
C PRO A 237 8.88 -1.57 -10.57
N GLU A 238 7.74 -1.90 -11.18
CA GLU A 238 7.68 -2.87 -12.28
C GLU A 238 8.40 -2.35 -13.53
N LYS A 239 8.21 -1.08 -13.89
CA LYS A 239 8.91 -0.45 -15.02
C LYS A 239 10.41 -0.37 -14.80
N VAL A 240 10.83 0.01 -13.59
CA VAL A 240 12.26 0.07 -13.21
C VAL A 240 12.86 -1.33 -13.24
N THR A 241 12.15 -2.33 -12.68
CA THR A 241 12.60 -3.72 -12.71
C THR A 241 12.68 -4.24 -14.15
N GLN A 242 11.74 -3.87 -15.02
CA GLN A 242 11.80 -4.21 -16.46
C GLN A 242 13.02 -3.64 -17.18
N LEU A 243 13.55 -2.47 -16.74
CA LEU A 243 14.81 -1.92 -17.27
C LEU A 243 16.03 -2.76 -16.87
N PHE A 244 15.98 -3.40 -15.69
CA PHE A 244 17.07 -4.25 -15.18
C PHE A 244 16.91 -5.74 -15.51
N THR A 245 15.70 -6.20 -15.81
CA THR A 245 15.47 -7.58 -16.24
C THR A 245 15.70 -7.68 -17.74
N ARG A 246 16.85 -8.26 -18.14
CA ARG A 246 17.07 -8.70 -19.52
C ARG A 246 15.94 -9.66 -19.90
N ARG A 247 15.06 -9.25 -20.81
CA ARG A 247 14.03 -10.14 -21.38
C ARG A 247 14.73 -11.43 -21.82
N LYS A 248 14.42 -12.55 -21.14
CA LYS A 248 14.93 -13.86 -21.51
C LYS A 248 14.32 -14.15 -22.89
N LYS A 249 15.12 -14.00 -23.97
CA LYS A 249 14.70 -14.37 -25.32
C LYS A 249 14.42 -15.87 -25.28
N VAL A 250 13.15 -16.22 -25.15
CA VAL A 250 12.68 -17.58 -25.37
C VAL A 250 12.96 -17.85 -26.84
N HIS A 251 14.03 -18.60 -27.10
CA HIS A 251 14.24 -19.17 -28.43
C HIS A 251 13.15 -20.21 -28.59
N LEU A 252 12.05 -19.82 -29.24
CA LEU A 252 11.08 -20.78 -29.73
C LEU A 252 11.85 -21.67 -30.71
N LYS A 253 12.18 -22.90 -30.29
CA LYS A 253 12.66 -23.91 -31.24
C LYS A 253 11.53 -24.11 -32.22
N TYR A 254 11.66 -23.56 -33.43
CA TYR A 254 10.72 -23.78 -34.50
C TYR A 254 10.72 -25.28 -34.79
N LYS A 255 9.63 -25.96 -34.45
CA LYS A 255 9.47 -27.38 -34.76
C LYS A 255 9.15 -27.43 -36.26
N LYS A 256 10.17 -27.67 -37.08
CA LYS A 256 10.05 -27.87 -38.52
C LYS A 256 8.97 -28.92 -38.80
N ASN A 257 8.07 -28.67 -39.75
CA ASN A 257 7.03 -29.64 -40.09
C ASN A 257 7.68 -30.86 -40.76
N VAL A 258 7.09 -32.05 -40.60
CA VAL A 258 7.61 -33.30 -41.19
C VAL A 258 7.76 -33.18 -42.72
N SER A 259 6.87 -32.42 -43.36
CA SER A 259 6.88 -32.11 -44.80
C SER A 259 8.06 -31.24 -45.27
N GLU A 260 8.77 -30.60 -44.34
CA GLU A 260 9.90 -29.71 -44.65
C GLU A 260 11.26 -30.38 -44.33
N MET A 261 11.25 -31.57 -43.73
CA MET A 261 12.46 -32.30 -43.33
C MET A 261 13.13 -32.95 -44.55
N ASN A 262 14.46 -32.90 -44.62
CA ASN A 262 15.21 -33.72 -45.59
C ASN A 262 15.31 -35.18 -45.10
N ASP A 263 15.74 -36.10 -45.97
CA ASP A 263 15.78 -37.54 -45.67
C ASP A 263 16.56 -37.88 -44.40
N ARG A 264 17.67 -37.18 -44.14
CA ARG A 264 18.49 -37.38 -42.94
C ARG A 264 17.77 -36.89 -41.69
N GLU A 265 17.19 -35.71 -41.73
CA GLU A 265 16.39 -35.11 -40.64
C GLU A 265 15.15 -35.97 -40.32
N TYR A 266 14.48 -36.49 -41.34
CA TYR A 266 13.32 -37.36 -41.18
C TYR A 266 13.69 -38.68 -40.49
N ASN A 267 14.82 -39.29 -40.88
CA ASN A 267 15.30 -40.52 -40.27
C ASN A 267 15.67 -40.33 -38.79
N GLU A 268 16.30 -39.22 -38.43
CA GLU A 268 16.58 -38.88 -37.04
C GLU A 268 15.31 -38.59 -36.24
N TYR A 269 14.36 -37.85 -36.83
CA TYR A 269 13.05 -37.59 -36.22
C TYR A 269 12.28 -38.89 -35.95
N LYS A 270 12.26 -39.80 -36.94
CA LYS A 270 11.62 -41.12 -36.83
C LYS A 270 12.28 -41.96 -35.74
N LYS A 271 13.61 -42.07 -35.73
CA LYS A 271 14.37 -42.80 -34.70
C LYS A 271 14.08 -42.27 -33.29
N ASN A 272 14.05 -40.95 -33.10
CA ASN A 272 13.74 -40.33 -31.81
C ASN A 272 12.28 -40.54 -31.40
N ARG A 273 11.35 -40.56 -32.37
CA ARG A 273 9.94 -40.86 -32.13
C ARG A 273 9.76 -42.31 -31.68
N ASP A 274 10.38 -43.24 -32.39
CA ASP A 274 10.27 -44.68 -32.12
C ASP A 274 10.88 -45.01 -30.75
N ALA A 275 12.07 -44.46 -30.42
CA ALA A 275 12.68 -44.61 -29.09
C ALA A 275 11.81 -44.06 -27.96
N ARG A 276 11.04 -42.98 -28.22
CA ARG A 276 10.11 -42.43 -27.24
C ARG A 276 8.87 -43.31 -27.06
N ILE A 277 8.40 -43.95 -28.13
CA ILE A 277 7.31 -44.94 -28.06
C ILE A 277 7.78 -46.16 -27.27
N ASP A 278 8.98 -46.68 -27.56
CA ASP A 278 9.56 -47.82 -26.84
C ASP A 278 9.65 -47.55 -25.34
N HIS A 279 10.15 -46.37 -24.95
CA HIS A 279 10.20 -45.97 -23.53
C HIS A 279 8.80 -45.93 -22.89
N ILE A 280 7.78 -45.47 -23.62
CA ILE A 280 6.40 -45.46 -23.13
C ILE A 280 5.86 -46.89 -22.99
N LEU A 281 6.15 -47.77 -23.95
CA LEU A 281 5.75 -49.19 -23.91
C LEU A 281 6.43 -49.93 -22.74
N ASP A 282 7.72 -49.66 -22.48
CA ASP A 282 8.44 -50.18 -21.31
C ASP A 282 7.82 -49.71 -19.99
N LYS A 283 7.41 -48.44 -19.93
CA LYS A 283 6.74 -47.88 -18.76
C LYS A 283 5.36 -48.53 -18.53
N ILE A 284 4.60 -48.78 -19.61
CA ILE A 284 3.35 -49.55 -19.54
C ILE A 284 3.62 -50.96 -19.02
N SER A 285 4.64 -51.65 -19.54
CA SER A 285 5.01 -53.01 -19.17
C SER A 285 5.35 -53.13 -17.66
N ARG A 286 6.06 -52.14 -17.11
CA ARG A 286 6.49 -52.15 -15.70
C ARG A 286 5.45 -51.65 -14.70
N SER A 287 4.63 -50.66 -15.07
CA SER A 287 3.81 -49.91 -14.10
C SER A 287 2.34 -49.75 -14.53
N GLY A 288 1.93 -50.35 -15.64
CA GLY A 288 0.57 -50.30 -16.16
C GLY A 288 0.23 -49.00 -16.88
N TYR A 289 -0.85 -49.02 -17.67
CA TYR A 289 -1.27 -47.90 -18.52
C TYR A 289 -1.63 -46.62 -17.75
N GLU A 290 -2.11 -46.74 -16.52
CA GLU A 290 -2.48 -45.59 -15.68
C GLU A 290 -1.27 -44.78 -15.18
N SER A 291 -0.05 -45.31 -15.31
CA SER A 291 1.17 -44.59 -14.95
C SER A 291 1.59 -43.53 -15.98
N LEU A 292 0.90 -43.45 -17.14
CA LEU A 292 1.24 -42.54 -18.23
C LEU A 292 0.69 -41.12 -18.00
N THR A 293 1.51 -40.12 -18.34
CA THR A 293 1.05 -38.72 -18.38
C THR A 293 0.07 -38.50 -19.52
N ARG A 294 -0.64 -37.37 -19.49
CA ARG A 294 -1.58 -37.00 -20.56
C ARG A 294 -0.89 -36.90 -21.92
N GLU A 295 0.34 -36.37 -21.95
CA GLU A 295 1.14 -36.27 -23.18
C GLU A 295 1.58 -37.65 -23.69
N GLU A 296 1.96 -38.57 -22.80
CA GLU A 296 2.37 -39.94 -23.18
C GLU A 296 1.19 -40.74 -23.76
N LYS A 297 0.00 -40.64 -23.14
CA LYS A 297 -1.24 -41.26 -23.64
C LYS A 297 -1.61 -40.74 -25.04
N GLU A 298 -1.46 -39.44 -25.26
CA GLU A 298 -1.72 -38.82 -26.57
C GLU A 298 -0.73 -39.26 -27.65
N ILE A 299 0.55 -39.43 -27.31
CA ILE A 299 1.58 -39.93 -28.25
C ILE A 299 1.25 -41.36 -28.72
N LEU A 300 0.86 -42.25 -27.80
CA LEU A 300 0.43 -43.60 -28.16
C LEU A 300 -0.82 -43.60 -29.04
N PHE A 301 -1.83 -42.82 -28.68
CA PHE A 301 -3.08 -42.72 -29.44
C PHE A 301 -2.85 -42.27 -30.88
N ARG A 302 -1.94 -41.30 -31.08
CA ARG A 302 -1.55 -40.81 -32.41
C ARG A 302 -0.70 -41.80 -33.20
N SER A 303 -0.03 -42.74 -32.54
CA SER A 303 0.86 -43.72 -33.19
C SER A 303 0.12 -45.00 -33.60
N GLY A 304 -1.09 -45.23 -33.09
CA GLY A 304 -1.95 -46.37 -33.43
C GLY A 304 -2.98 -46.10 -34.54
N LYS A 305 -2.93 -44.94 -35.20
CA LYS A 305 -3.65 -44.63 -36.43
C LYS A 305 -2.71 -44.74 -37.62
#